data_AF-A0A942ZNS4-F1
#
_entry.id   AF-A0A942ZNS4-F1
#
_cell.length_a   1.000
_cell.length_b   1.000
_cell.length_c   1.000
_cell.angle_alpha   90.00
_cell.angle_beta   90.00
_cell.angle_gamma   90.00
#
_symmetry.space_group_name_H-M   'P 1'
#
loop_
_entity.id
_entity.type
_entity.pdbx_description
1 polymer ?
#
loop_
_entity_poly.entity_id
_entity_poly.type
_entity_poly.pdbx_seq_one_letter_code
_entity_poly.pdbx_strand_id
1 'polypeptide(L)'
;FITAFDEGTVKFYAADPTTGVWDTESAYTGEAPAGYWFDEAGKVCAYPGVVCANFKPDSDDVSKSCVKLCCMPETAVGKQYNCSFGFIDTTDATKFFRFVVTCNITE
;
A
#
# COMPACT_ATOMS: atom_id res chain seq x y z
N PHE A 1 -3.62 -13.50 4.27
CA PHE A 1 -2.98 -13.18 2.97
C PHE A 1 -3.99 -13.61 1.96
N ILE A 2 -4.41 -12.73 1.04
CA ILE A 2 -5.22 -13.21 -0.07
C ILE A 2 -4.32 -14.14 -0.87
N THR A 3 -4.48 -15.45 -0.69
CA THR A 3 -3.67 -16.49 -1.34
C THR A 3 -3.60 -16.27 -2.85
N ALA A 4 -4.65 -15.72 -3.45
CA ALA A 4 -4.69 -15.39 -4.88
C ALA A 4 -3.73 -14.27 -5.33
N PHE A 5 -3.18 -13.45 -4.43
CA PHE A 5 -2.15 -12.45 -4.76
C PHE A 5 -0.73 -13.00 -4.64
N ASP A 6 -0.56 -14.15 -3.99
CA ASP A 6 0.72 -14.84 -3.95
C ASP A 6 0.82 -15.97 -4.98
N GLU A 7 -0.31 -16.50 -5.42
CA GLU A 7 -0.38 -17.47 -6.50
C GLU A 7 -0.28 -16.77 -7.86
N GLY A 8 0.77 -17.08 -8.62
CA GLY A 8 0.96 -16.57 -9.98
C GLY A 8 2.03 -15.47 -10.11
N THR A 9 2.02 -14.79 -11.26
CA THR A 9 3.06 -13.81 -11.63
C THR A 9 2.72 -12.38 -11.23
N VAL A 10 1.45 -12.08 -10.92
CA VAL A 10 1.00 -10.74 -10.53
C VAL A 10 1.14 -10.60 -9.02
N LYS A 11 1.95 -9.64 -8.58
CA LYS A 11 2.25 -9.40 -7.16
C LYS A 11 1.83 -8.00 -6.75
N PHE A 12 1.42 -7.85 -5.50
CA PHE A 12 1.12 -6.56 -4.88
C PHE A 12 2.40 -5.98 -4.26
N TYR A 13 2.76 -4.75 -4.63
CA TYR A 13 3.95 -4.07 -4.11
C TYR A 13 3.68 -2.59 -3.84
N ALA A 14 4.41 -2.05 -2.87
CA ALA A 14 4.64 -0.62 -2.75
C ALA A 14 5.56 -0.14 -3.89
N ALA A 15 5.49 1.14 -4.22
CA ALA A 15 6.44 1.78 -5.13
C ALA A 15 6.78 3.17 -4.61
N ASP A 16 8.02 3.59 -4.78
CA ASP A 16 8.45 4.94 -4.47
C ASP A 16 7.61 5.95 -5.29
N PRO A 17 6.92 6.92 -4.64
CA PRO A 17 6.00 7.81 -5.32
C PRO A 17 6.69 8.81 -6.27
N THR A 18 8.00 9.02 -6.14
CA THR A 18 8.77 9.98 -6.95
C THR A 18 9.40 9.30 -8.16
N THR A 19 10.03 8.16 -7.96
CA THR A 19 10.80 7.42 -8.97
C THR A 19 9.98 6.33 -9.65
N GLY A 20 8.94 5.84 -8.99
CA GLY A 20 8.14 4.70 -9.45
C GLY A 20 8.82 3.35 -9.30
N VAL A 21 9.97 3.27 -8.64
CA VAL A 21 10.68 2.01 -8.37
C VAL A 21 9.83 1.18 -7.40
N TRP A 22 9.53 -0.06 -7.77
CA TRP A 22 8.79 -1.01 -6.93
C TRP A 22 9.65 -1.50 -5.78
N ASP A 23 9.06 -1.56 -4.60
CA ASP A 23 9.68 -2.14 -3.41
C ASP A 23 9.37 -3.63 -3.34
N THR A 24 10.31 -4.43 -3.82
CA THR A 24 10.21 -5.90 -3.84
C THR A 24 10.85 -6.57 -2.63
N GLU A 25 11.44 -5.80 -1.72
CA GLU A 25 12.22 -6.31 -0.58
C GLU A 25 11.48 -6.16 0.75
N SER A 26 10.66 -5.12 0.90
CA SER A 26 9.91 -4.88 2.13
C SER A 26 8.85 -5.96 2.37
N ALA A 27 8.85 -6.50 3.58
CA ALA A 27 7.74 -7.32 4.07
C ALA A 27 6.47 -6.46 4.21
N TYR A 28 5.31 -7.11 4.14
CA TYR A 28 4.04 -6.45 4.47
C TYR A 28 4.03 -6.02 5.94
N THR A 29 3.69 -4.75 6.16
CA THR A 29 3.67 -4.15 7.49
C THR A 29 2.25 -3.95 8.04
N GLY A 30 1.22 -4.11 7.20
CA GLY A 30 -0.18 -4.05 7.58
C GLY A 30 -0.62 -5.26 8.42
N GLU A 31 -1.46 -5.03 9.43
CA GLU A 31 -2.21 -6.09 10.10
C GLU A 31 -3.07 -6.85 9.10
N ALA A 32 -3.32 -8.15 9.37
CA ALA A 32 -4.09 -9.01 8.47
C ALA A 32 -5.44 -8.37 8.02
N PRO A 33 -5.78 -8.45 6.73
CA PRO A 33 -4.99 -9.03 5.63
C PRO A 33 -3.80 -8.15 5.21
N ALA A 34 -2.76 -8.80 4.67
CA ALA A 34 -1.46 -8.19 4.38
C ALA A 34 -1.55 -6.91 3.53
N GLY A 35 -0.78 -5.90 3.92
CA GLY A 35 -0.77 -4.58 3.29
C GLY A 35 0.48 -3.79 3.67
N TYR A 36 0.56 -2.53 3.26
CA TYR A 36 1.68 -1.64 3.59
C TYR A 36 1.20 -0.43 4.38
N TRP A 37 1.99 -0.02 5.37
CA TRP A 37 1.96 1.32 5.94
C TRP A 37 3.00 2.19 5.24
N PHE A 38 2.65 3.44 4.95
CA PHE A 38 3.49 4.42 4.26
C PHE A 38 3.74 5.69 5.06
N ASP A 39 5.00 6.07 5.31
CA ASP A 39 5.35 7.33 5.98
C ASP A 39 4.95 8.59 5.17
N GLU A 40 5.21 9.79 5.72
CA GLU A 40 4.89 11.08 5.05
C GLU A 40 5.55 11.19 3.65
N ALA A 41 6.69 10.52 3.43
CA ALA A 41 7.40 10.49 2.15
C ALA A 41 6.92 9.35 1.21
N GLY A 42 6.04 8.48 1.69
CA GLY A 42 5.53 7.33 0.96
C GLY A 42 6.44 6.12 0.96
N LYS A 43 7.34 5.99 1.94
CA LYS A 43 8.13 4.77 2.14
C LYS A 43 7.43 3.79 3.05
N VAL A 44 7.62 2.50 2.78
CA VAL A 44 7.11 1.43 3.65
C VAL A 44 7.72 1.58 5.05
N CYS A 45 6.87 1.55 6.07
CA CYS A 45 7.29 1.66 7.47
C CYS A 45 6.57 0.61 8.34
N ALA A 46 7.11 0.38 9.54
CA ALA A 46 6.53 -0.53 10.52
C ALA A 46 5.39 0.13 11.32
N TYR A 47 4.46 -0.70 11.79
CA TYR A 47 3.45 -0.33 12.79
C TYR A 47 3.75 -1.02 14.14
N PRO A 48 3.53 -0.38 15.30
CA PRO A 48 3.07 1.00 15.49
C PRO A 48 4.22 2.02 15.42
N GLY A 49 3.96 3.20 14.83
CA GLY A 49 4.90 4.31 14.80
C GLY A 49 4.90 5.07 13.47
N VAL A 50 4.78 6.40 13.58
CA VAL A 50 4.63 7.39 12.49
C VAL A 50 3.35 7.17 11.66
N VAL A 51 2.60 8.25 11.47
CA VAL A 51 1.26 8.23 10.90
C VAL A 51 1.34 7.94 9.41
N CYS A 52 0.58 6.95 8.96
CA CYS A 52 0.76 6.40 7.63
C CYS A 52 -0.58 5.98 7.04
N ALA A 53 -0.82 6.22 5.75
CA ALA A 53 -1.95 5.59 5.12
C ALA A 53 -1.67 4.09 5.01
N ASN A 54 -2.65 3.24 5.29
CA ASN A 54 -2.58 1.81 5.06
C ASN A 54 -3.31 1.48 3.77
N PHE A 55 -2.66 0.68 2.94
CA PHE A 55 -3.32 0.00 1.84
C PHE A 55 -3.46 -1.48 2.18
N LYS A 56 -4.69 -1.98 2.26
CA LYS A 56 -4.94 -3.40 2.42
C LYS A 56 -6.23 -3.86 1.76
N PRO A 57 -6.32 -5.14 1.37
CA PRO A 57 -7.61 -5.76 1.14
C PRO A 57 -8.45 -5.68 2.42
N ASP A 58 -9.76 -5.66 2.34
CA ASP A 58 -10.62 -5.66 3.53
C ASP A 58 -11.13 -7.04 3.96
N SER A 59 -10.77 -8.07 3.20
CA SER A 59 -11.11 -9.46 3.43
C SER A 59 -10.01 -10.34 2.84
N ASP A 60 -9.84 -11.57 3.36
CA ASP A 60 -9.01 -12.58 2.70
C ASP A 60 -9.74 -13.26 1.51
N ASP A 61 -11.04 -13.02 1.32
CA ASP A 61 -11.81 -13.52 0.17
C ASP A 61 -11.71 -12.55 -1.01
N VAL A 62 -10.97 -12.94 -2.05
CA VAL A 62 -10.74 -12.16 -3.29
C VAL A 62 -12.04 -11.65 -3.89
N SER A 63 -13.07 -12.49 -3.92
CA SER A 63 -14.34 -12.18 -4.60
C SER A 63 -15.17 -11.14 -3.87
N LYS A 64 -14.84 -10.89 -2.60
CA LYS A 64 -15.50 -9.93 -1.71
C LYS A 64 -14.58 -8.79 -1.31
N SER A 65 -13.31 -8.84 -1.70
CA SER A 65 -12.33 -7.90 -1.18
C SER A 65 -12.36 -6.59 -1.96
N CYS A 66 -12.53 -5.51 -1.21
CA CYS A 66 -12.20 -4.17 -1.63
C CYS A 66 -10.81 -3.79 -1.14
N VAL A 67 -10.19 -2.93 -1.91
CA VAL A 67 -8.98 -2.22 -1.54
C VAL A 67 -9.35 -1.06 -0.60
N LYS A 68 -8.78 -1.02 0.60
CA LYS A 68 -8.97 0.05 1.58
C LYS A 68 -7.73 0.93 1.68
N LEU A 69 -7.96 2.23 1.66
CA LEU A 69 -7.02 3.26 2.08
C LEU A 69 -7.48 3.78 3.44
N CYS A 70 -6.69 3.54 4.49
CA CYS A 70 -7.00 4.00 5.84
C CYS A 70 -5.95 5.00 6.31
N CYS A 71 -6.32 6.05 7.04
CA CYS A 71 -5.36 6.90 7.75
C CYS A 71 -5.33 6.50 9.23
N MET A 72 -4.19 6.71 9.91
CA MET A 72 -4.11 6.48 11.36
C MET A 72 -5.09 7.42 12.09
N PRO A 73 -5.76 6.96 13.16
CA PRO A 73 -6.53 7.87 14.02
C PRO A 73 -5.66 9.01 14.55
N GLU A 74 -6.29 10.16 14.85
CA GLU A 74 -5.63 11.31 15.49
C GLU A 74 -4.50 11.94 14.66
N THR A 75 -4.53 11.78 13.34
CA THR A 75 -3.60 12.48 12.46
C THR A 75 -3.79 13.99 12.57
N ALA A 76 -2.70 14.75 12.73
CA ALA A 76 -2.77 16.20 12.84
C ALA A 76 -3.29 16.86 11.54
N VAL A 77 -4.17 17.84 11.68
CA VAL A 77 -4.63 18.71 10.58
C VAL A 77 -3.44 19.39 9.90
N GLY A 78 -3.52 19.55 8.58
CA GLY A 78 -2.48 20.18 7.76
C GLY A 78 -1.38 19.22 7.32
N LYS A 79 -1.46 17.93 7.69
CA LYS A 79 -0.54 16.91 7.21
C LYS A 79 -0.92 16.40 5.83
N GLN A 80 0.10 16.04 5.05
CA GLN A 80 -0.03 15.39 3.76
C GLN A 80 0.76 14.08 3.77
N TYR A 81 0.17 13.04 3.19
CA TYR A 81 0.78 11.74 3.01
C TYR A 81 0.73 11.35 1.54
N ASN A 82 1.82 10.80 1.04
CA ASN A 82 1.87 10.25 -0.30
C ASN A 82 2.02 8.73 -0.20
N CYS A 83 1.26 8.00 -1.00
CA CYS A 83 1.32 6.55 -1.04
C CYS A 83 1.32 6.11 -2.50
N SER A 84 2.17 5.15 -2.83
CA SER A 84 2.20 4.58 -4.16
C SER A 84 2.34 3.06 -4.04
N PHE A 85 1.42 2.37 -4.69
CA PHE A 85 1.29 0.91 -4.61
C PHE A 85 0.50 0.41 -5.81
N GLY A 86 0.51 -0.89 -6.02
CA GLY A 86 -0.24 -1.49 -7.11
C GLY A 86 0.12 -2.93 -7.31
N PHE A 87 -0.28 -3.44 -8.48
CA PHE A 87 -0.05 -4.81 -8.86
C PHE A 87 0.74 -4.83 -10.15
N ILE A 88 1.78 -5.65 -10.19
CA ILE A 88 2.72 -5.76 -11.30
C ILE A 88 2.97 -7.22 -11.63
N ASP A 89 3.05 -7.53 -12.93
CA ASP A 89 3.49 -8.82 -13.40
C ASP A 89 5.02 -8.94 -13.27
N THR A 90 5.47 -9.87 -12.44
CA THR A 90 6.90 -10.15 -12.18
C THR A 90 7.63 -10.73 -13.40
N THR A 91 6.91 -11.19 -14.42
CA THR A 91 7.49 -11.67 -15.69
C THR A 91 7.54 -10.60 -16.78
N ASP A 92 6.75 -9.53 -16.64
CA ASP A 92 6.69 -8.40 -17.55
C ASP A 92 6.31 -7.12 -16.80
N ALA A 93 7.34 -6.40 -16.35
CA ALA A 93 7.18 -5.19 -15.53
C ALA A 93 6.45 -4.03 -16.24
N THR A 94 6.16 -4.14 -17.54
CA THR A 94 5.33 -3.16 -18.27
C THR A 94 3.83 -3.37 -18.03
N LYS A 95 3.44 -4.54 -17.55
CA LYS A 95 2.05 -4.89 -17.22
C LYS A 95 1.82 -4.65 -15.74
N PHE A 96 1.26 -3.49 -15.44
CA PHE A 96 0.90 -3.13 -14.07
C PHE A 96 -0.29 -2.19 -14.04
N PHE A 97 -0.90 -2.09 -12.86
CA PHE A 97 -1.70 -0.94 -12.49
C PHE A 97 -1.18 -0.39 -11.17
N ARG A 98 -0.96 0.93 -11.13
CA ARG A 98 -0.39 1.64 -9.99
C ARG A 98 -1.31 2.77 -9.58
N PHE A 99 -1.58 2.86 -8.29
CA PHE A 99 -2.23 4.01 -7.68
C PHE A 99 -1.15 4.90 -7.07
N VAL A 100 -1.24 6.19 -7.34
CA VAL A 100 -0.44 7.21 -6.67
C VAL A 100 -1.46 8.10 -5.97
N VAL A 101 -1.40 8.12 -4.64
CA VAL A 101 -2.43 8.72 -3.79
C VAL A 101 -1.80 9.77 -2.90
N THR A 102 -2.41 10.94 -2.87
CA THR A 102 -2.06 12.00 -1.91
C THR A 102 -3.23 12.21 -0.97
N CYS A 103 -3.02 11.95 0.32
CA CYS A 103 -3.98 12.20 1.38
C CYS A 103 -3.65 13.54 2.04
N ASN A 104 -4.60 14.47 2.05
CA ASN A 104 -4.48 15.73 2.79
C ASN A 104 -5.43 15.67 4.00
N ILE A 105 -4.90 15.89 5.19
CA ILE A 105 -5.71 15.96 6.41
C ILE A 105 -6.17 17.39 6.59
N THR A 106 -7.47 17.63 6.36
CA THR A 106 -8.12 18.93 6.48
C THR A 106 -9.09 18.96 7.66
N GLU A 107 -9.50 20.16 8.07
CA GLU A 107 -10.54 20.39 9.09
C GLU A 107 -11.93 19.86 8.67
#